data_AF-A0A350YT92-F1
#
_entry.id   AF-A0A350YT92-F1
#
_cell.length_a   1.000
_cell.length_b   1.000
_cell.length_c   1.000
_cell.angle_alpha   90.00
_cell.angle_beta   90.00
_cell.angle_gamma   90.00
#
_symmetry.space_group_name_H-M   'P 1'
#
loop_
_entity.id
_entity.type
_entity.pdbx_description
1 polymer ?
#
loop_
_entity_poly.entity_id
_entity_poly.type
_entity_poly.pdbx_seq_one_letter_code
_entity_poly.pdbx_strand_id
1 'polypeptide(L)'
;MIEIILTEDGSHTLFVPELSEHYHSIHGAVQESQFIFINSGLKFISLSPVRIFEAGFGTGLNAFLSAIESSSANRKIYYTSIDKYPLPAEITDRLNYSGLFPGAEAGLFGNIHSCPWNTPVEISETFTLTKVEGDLTKAPPEGRYNLIYFDAFGPDKQPEMWTGEVFEKISDITETGGIFVTYSAKGSVQRSLKNAGFEVSLLPGPPGKRQIIRAVKI
;
A
#
# COMPACT_ATOMS: atom_id res chain seq x y z
N MET A 1 -20.29 -7.88 9.78
CA MET A 1 -19.13 -8.78 9.57
C MET A 1 -18.47 -8.38 8.26
N ILE A 2 -17.15 -8.47 8.15
CA ILE A 2 -16.45 -8.18 6.89
C ILE A 2 -16.85 -9.21 5.83
N GLU A 3 -17.13 -8.76 4.61
CA GLU A 3 -17.58 -9.61 3.50
C GLU A 3 -16.55 -9.66 2.38
N ILE A 4 -16.29 -10.85 1.84
CA ILE A 4 -15.41 -11.02 0.67
C ILE A 4 -16.25 -10.82 -0.59
N ILE A 5 -15.82 -9.88 -1.45
CA ILE A 5 -16.51 -9.54 -2.69
C ILE A 5 -15.57 -9.83 -3.87
N LEU A 6 -16.11 -10.46 -4.91
CA LEU A 6 -15.39 -10.66 -6.18
C LEU A 6 -15.50 -9.37 -7.02
N THR A 7 -14.37 -8.82 -7.43
CA THR A 7 -14.28 -7.62 -8.28
C THR A 7 -14.33 -7.98 -9.76
N GLU A 8 -14.49 -6.97 -10.62
CA GLU A 8 -14.59 -7.16 -12.09
C GLU A 8 -13.32 -7.75 -12.72
N ASP A 9 -12.14 -7.59 -12.11
CA ASP A 9 -10.89 -8.22 -12.59
C ASP A 9 -10.66 -9.65 -12.07
N GLY A 10 -11.64 -10.20 -11.34
CA GLY A 10 -11.58 -11.54 -10.76
C GLY A 10 -10.83 -11.63 -9.43
N SER A 11 -10.30 -10.53 -8.90
CA SER A 11 -9.68 -10.50 -7.56
C SER A 11 -10.69 -10.25 -6.44
N HIS A 12 -10.37 -10.71 -5.24
CA HIS A 12 -11.16 -10.43 -4.05
C HIS A 12 -10.87 -9.02 -3.49
N THR A 13 -11.93 -8.31 -3.10
CA THR A 13 -11.88 -7.16 -2.18
C THR A 13 -12.66 -7.52 -0.92
N LEU A 14 -12.59 -6.66 0.09
CA LEU A 14 -13.35 -6.79 1.32
C LEU A 14 -14.29 -5.59 1.48
N PHE A 15 -15.53 -5.84 1.86
CA PHE A 15 -16.49 -4.82 2.26
C PHE A 15 -16.56 -4.74 3.79
N VAL A 16 -16.49 -3.51 4.32
CA VAL A 16 -16.62 -3.21 5.76
C VAL A 16 -17.95 -2.50 5.98
N PRO A 17 -19.00 -3.19 6.47
CA PRO A 17 -20.33 -2.60 6.63
C PRO A 17 -20.36 -1.35 7.53
N GLU A 18 -19.55 -1.36 8.59
CA GLU A 18 -19.45 -0.27 9.56
C GLU A 18 -18.94 1.04 8.94
N LEU A 19 -18.07 0.94 7.94
CA LEU A 19 -17.56 2.09 7.17
C LEU A 19 -18.38 2.32 5.90
N SER A 20 -19.22 1.36 5.50
CA SER A 20 -19.86 1.30 4.18
C SER A 20 -18.82 1.58 3.08
N GLU A 21 -17.69 0.88 3.13
CA GLU A 21 -16.52 1.08 2.28
C GLU A 21 -15.84 -0.25 1.93
N HIS A 22 -15.18 -0.30 0.78
CA HIS A 22 -14.38 -1.44 0.34
C HIS A 22 -12.89 -1.19 0.56
N TYR A 23 -12.11 -2.24 0.82
CA TYR A 23 -10.65 -2.14 0.91
C TYR A 23 -10.02 -1.73 -0.44
N HIS A 24 -10.56 -2.26 -1.53
CA HIS A 24 -10.12 -1.99 -2.91
C HIS A 24 -11.32 -1.73 -3.82
N SER A 25 -11.08 -1.11 -4.98
CA SER A 25 -12.09 -0.86 -6.01
C SER A 25 -12.82 -2.13 -6.45
N ILE A 26 -14.14 -2.02 -6.58
CA ILE A 26 -14.98 -3.10 -7.14
C ILE A 26 -14.71 -3.36 -8.63
N HIS A 27 -14.09 -2.41 -9.34
CA HIS A 27 -13.68 -2.56 -10.74
C HIS A 27 -12.42 -3.42 -10.91
N GLY A 28 -11.73 -3.76 -9.82
CA GLY A 28 -10.57 -4.64 -9.84
C GLY A 28 -9.52 -4.26 -8.82
N ALA A 29 -9.36 -5.07 -7.76
CA ALA A 29 -8.41 -4.78 -6.70
C ALA A 29 -6.95 -4.92 -7.18
N VAL A 30 -6.67 -6.00 -7.92
CA VAL A 30 -5.33 -6.27 -8.47
C VAL A 30 -4.99 -5.23 -9.53
N GLN A 31 -5.89 -4.93 -10.47
CA GLN A 31 -5.66 -3.96 -11.53
C GLN A 31 -5.40 -2.56 -10.98
N GLU A 32 -6.19 -2.13 -9.99
CA GLU A 32 -6.00 -0.86 -9.29
C GLU A 32 -4.63 -0.81 -8.60
N SER A 33 -4.32 -1.80 -7.76
CA SER A 33 -3.07 -1.84 -6.99
C SER A 33 -1.84 -1.89 -7.90
N GLN A 34 -1.90 -2.68 -8.97
CA GLN A 34 -0.86 -2.76 -9.99
C GLN A 34 -0.64 -1.41 -10.69
N PHE A 35 -1.71 -0.67 -11.00
CA PHE A 35 -1.60 0.64 -11.66
C PHE A 35 -1.03 1.70 -10.73
N ILE A 36 -1.58 1.81 -9.51
CA ILE A 36 -1.30 2.91 -8.58
C ILE A 36 0.04 2.69 -7.88
N PHE A 37 0.22 1.55 -7.23
CA PHE A 37 1.36 1.33 -6.34
C PHE A 37 2.56 0.75 -7.08
N ILE A 38 2.35 -0.20 -7.99
CA ILE A 38 3.44 -0.84 -8.71
C ILE A 38 3.89 0.01 -9.90
N ASN A 39 3.01 0.30 -10.86
CA ASN A 39 3.39 0.97 -12.10
C ASN A 39 3.70 2.46 -11.88
N SER A 40 2.90 3.17 -11.09
CA SER A 40 3.10 4.61 -10.86
C SER A 40 4.09 4.91 -9.73
N GLY A 41 4.34 3.94 -8.83
CA GLY A 41 5.29 4.05 -7.72
C GLY A 41 6.55 3.22 -7.93
N LEU A 42 6.49 1.91 -7.65
CA LEU A 42 7.68 1.06 -7.55
C LEU A 42 8.47 0.90 -8.86
N LYS A 43 7.80 0.89 -10.02
CA LYS A 43 8.46 0.90 -11.34
C LYS A 43 8.99 2.26 -11.75
N PHE A 44 8.55 3.33 -11.09
CA PHE A 44 9.08 4.67 -11.32
C PHE A 44 10.45 4.88 -10.66
N ILE A 45 10.80 4.05 -9.67
CA ILE A 45 12.06 4.11 -8.95
C ILE A 45 13.04 3.08 -9.51
N SER A 46 14.31 3.47 -9.70
CA SER A 46 15.40 2.59 -10.17
C SER A 46 16.36 2.13 -9.07
N LEU A 47 16.17 2.58 -7.82
CA LEU A 47 17.02 2.22 -6.67
C LEU A 47 17.01 0.71 -6.42
N SER A 48 18.12 0.18 -5.88
CA SER A 48 18.23 -1.17 -5.33
C SER A 48 19.30 -1.16 -4.23
N PRO A 49 18.98 -1.41 -2.96
CA PRO A 49 17.64 -1.75 -2.45
C PRO A 49 16.66 -0.56 -2.49
N VAL A 50 15.36 -0.86 -2.56
CA VAL A 50 14.28 0.12 -2.35
C VAL A 50 13.70 -0.09 -0.95
N ARG A 51 13.49 1.00 -0.21
CA ARG A 51 12.74 0.98 1.06
C ARG A 51 11.34 1.53 0.84
N ILE A 52 10.33 0.70 1.08
CA ILE A 52 8.91 1.03 0.90
C ILE A 52 8.25 1.12 2.27
N PHE A 53 7.46 2.16 2.47
CA PHE A 53 6.52 2.24 3.59
C PHE A 53 5.08 2.23 3.07
N GLU A 54 4.22 1.43 3.69
CA GLU A 54 2.79 1.36 3.42
C GLU A 54 1.98 1.79 4.65
N ALA A 55 1.07 2.75 4.43
CA ALA A 55 0.06 3.14 5.40
C ALA A 55 -1.20 2.32 5.19
N GLY A 56 -1.41 1.30 6.03
CA GLY A 56 -2.50 0.32 5.94
C GLY A 56 -2.05 -0.95 5.24
N PHE A 57 -1.78 -2.02 6.00
CA PHE A 57 -1.43 -3.32 5.41
C PHE A 57 -2.64 -3.99 4.75
N GLY A 58 -3.80 -3.87 5.39
CA GLY A 58 -5.08 -4.36 4.90
C GLY A 58 -5.02 -5.81 4.45
N THR A 59 -5.36 -6.05 3.18
CA THR A 59 -5.41 -7.40 2.60
C THR A 59 -4.04 -7.98 2.26
N GLY A 60 -2.94 -7.23 2.47
CA GLY A 60 -1.59 -7.63 2.08
C GLY A 60 -1.33 -7.59 0.57
N LEU A 61 -2.28 -7.07 -0.23
CA LEU A 61 -2.21 -7.09 -1.69
C LEU A 61 -0.99 -6.32 -2.23
N ASN A 62 -0.74 -5.10 -1.76
CA ASN A 62 0.39 -4.30 -2.25
C ASN A 62 1.73 -4.91 -1.87
N ALA A 63 1.87 -5.48 -0.66
CA ALA A 63 3.05 -6.22 -0.26
C ALA A 63 3.27 -7.45 -1.16
N PHE A 64 2.22 -8.21 -1.47
CA PHE A 64 2.27 -9.36 -2.36
C PHE A 64 2.70 -8.99 -3.78
N LEU A 65 2.08 -7.97 -4.38
CA LEU A 65 2.45 -7.48 -5.71
C LEU A 65 3.89 -6.92 -5.74
N SER A 66 4.30 -6.25 -4.66
CA SER A 66 5.67 -5.75 -4.54
C SER A 66 6.68 -6.89 -4.44
N ALA A 67 6.37 -7.97 -3.73
CA ALA A 67 7.23 -9.15 -3.63
C ALA A 67 7.38 -9.87 -4.98
N ILE A 68 6.29 -10.00 -5.75
CA ILE A 68 6.34 -10.54 -7.12
C ILE A 68 7.24 -9.68 -8.00
N GLU A 69 7.06 -8.36 -7.99
CA GLU A 69 7.88 -7.43 -8.77
C GLU A 69 9.35 -7.44 -8.31
N SER A 70 9.59 -7.58 -7.01
CA SER A 70 10.93 -7.74 -6.41
C SER A 70 11.67 -8.91 -7.05
N SER A 71 11.00 -10.06 -7.13
CA SER A 71 11.55 -11.28 -7.71
C SER A 71 11.73 -11.14 -9.21
N SER A 72 10.73 -10.63 -9.95
CA SER A 72 10.81 -10.54 -11.42
C SER A 72 11.90 -9.57 -11.89
N ALA A 73 12.11 -8.48 -11.14
CA ALA A 73 13.13 -7.49 -11.44
C ALA A 73 14.50 -7.81 -10.79
N ASN A 74 14.60 -8.90 -10.02
CA ASN A 74 15.77 -9.24 -9.19
C ASN A 74 16.26 -8.04 -8.36
N ARG A 75 15.33 -7.34 -7.72
CA ARG A 75 15.57 -6.09 -6.99
C ARG A 75 15.28 -6.30 -5.53
N LYS A 76 16.21 -5.88 -4.65
CA LYS A 76 15.99 -5.97 -3.19
C LYS A 76 14.99 -4.92 -2.73
N ILE A 77 13.99 -5.34 -1.98
CA ILE A 77 12.97 -4.48 -1.36
C ILE A 77 12.92 -4.75 0.14
N TYR A 78 13.06 -3.68 0.92
CA TYR A 78 12.71 -3.65 2.33
C TYR A 78 11.34 -2.98 2.47
N TYR A 79 10.33 -3.77 2.79
CA TYR A 79 8.95 -3.34 2.87
C TYR A 79 8.54 -3.20 4.34
N THR A 80 8.02 -2.05 4.73
CA THR A 80 7.40 -1.84 6.05
C THR A 80 5.95 -1.43 5.86
N SER A 81 5.01 -2.10 6.51
CA SER A 81 3.63 -1.64 6.60
C SER A 81 3.25 -1.36 8.05
N ILE A 82 2.30 -0.45 8.25
CA ILE A 82 1.65 -0.26 9.55
C ILE A 82 0.15 -0.51 9.42
N ASP A 83 -0.42 -1.23 10.37
CA ASP A 83 -1.86 -1.47 10.44
C ASP A 83 -2.34 -1.40 11.89
N LYS A 84 -3.49 -0.74 12.10
CA LYS A 84 -4.09 -0.59 13.43
C LYS A 84 -5.02 -1.75 13.79
N TYR A 85 -5.59 -2.40 12.79
CA TYR A 85 -6.57 -3.47 12.95
C TYR A 85 -6.28 -4.60 11.97
N PRO A 86 -5.22 -5.39 12.21
CA PRO A 86 -4.88 -6.54 11.37
C PRO A 86 -6.09 -7.44 11.10
N LEU A 87 -6.27 -7.84 9.84
CA LEU A 87 -7.31 -8.79 9.46
C LEU A 87 -7.04 -10.18 10.07
N PRO A 88 -8.08 -10.89 10.53
CA PRO A 88 -7.92 -12.24 11.04
C PRO A 88 -7.59 -13.22 9.90
N ALA A 89 -6.79 -14.24 10.23
CA ALA A 89 -6.34 -15.25 9.26
C ALA A 89 -7.50 -15.92 8.51
N GLU A 90 -8.64 -16.14 9.17
CA GLU A 90 -9.85 -16.72 8.59
C GLU A 90 -10.40 -15.94 7.39
N ILE A 91 -10.12 -14.63 7.29
CA ILE A 91 -10.47 -13.79 6.15
C ILE A 91 -9.36 -13.81 5.11
N THR A 92 -8.10 -13.64 5.52
CA THR A 92 -6.97 -13.53 4.58
C THR A 92 -6.71 -14.84 3.83
N ASP A 93 -6.91 -15.98 4.48
CA ASP A 93 -6.73 -17.31 3.88
C ASP A 93 -7.75 -17.62 2.77
N ARG A 94 -8.86 -16.87 2.73
CA ARG A 94 -9.91 -17.00 1.71
C ARG A 94 -9.72 -16.04 0.52
N LEU A 95 -8.71 -15.17 0.55
CA LEU A 95 -8.40 -14.27 -0.55
C LEU A 95 -7.76 -15.06 -1.70
N ASN A 96 -8.16 -14.74 -2.94
CA ASN A 96 -7.81 -15.53 -4.11
C ASN A 96 -6.53 -15.07 -4.83
N TYR A 97 -5.76 -14.15 -4.24
CA TYR A 97 -4.64 -13.48 -4.92
C TYR A 97 -3.59 -14.43 -5.47
N SER A 98 -3.17 -15.45 -4.70
CA SER A 98 -2.19 -16.44 -5.16
C SER A 98 -2.62 -17.14 -6.46
N GLY A 99 -3.92 -17.40 -6.63
CA GLY A 99 -4.46 -18.06 -7.82
C GLY A 99 -4.42 -17.20 -9.09
N LEU A 100 -4.28 -15.89 -8.94
CA LEU A 100 -4.21 -14.94 -10.06
C LEU A 100 -2.78 -14.77 -10.60
N PHE A 101 -1.77 -15.25 -9.86
CA PHE A 101 -0.36 -15.13 -10.21
C PHE A 101 0.33 -16.51 -10.15
N PRO A 102 0.02 -17.42 -11.08
CA PRO A 102 0.58 -18.79 -11.08
C PRO A 102 2.11 -18.84 -11.28
N GLY A 103 2.72 -17.76 -11.74
CA GLY A 103 4.19 -17.62 -11.85
C GLY A 103 4.87 -17.06 -10.59
N ALA A 104 4.11 -16.68 -9.56
CA ALA A 104 4.66 -16.26 -8.28
C ALA A 104 5.18 -17.47 -7.48
N GLU A 105 6.11 -17.22 -6.57
CA GLU A 105 6.63 -18.24 -5.66
C GLU A 105 5.49 -18.90 -4.87
N ALA A 106 5.53 -20.25 -4.80
CA ALA A 106 4.51 -21.01 -4.10
C ALA A 106 4.49 -20.64 -2.61
N GLY A 107 3.30 -20.33 -2.09
CA GLY A 107 3.13 -19.96 -0.68
C GLY A 107 3.50 -18.51 -0.34
N LEU A 108 3.95 -17.69 -1.31
CA LEU A 108 4.39 -16.31 -1.08
C LEU A 108 3.38 -15.48 -0.27
N PHE A 109 2.11 -15.49 -0.69
CA PHE A 109 1.05 -14.77 0.02
C PHE A 109 0.82 -15.31 1.45
N GLY A 110 0.87 -16.63 1.61
CA GLY A 110 0.77 -17.27 2.93
C GLY A 110 1.93 -16.89 3.85
N ASN A 111 3.15 -16.80 3.33
CA ASN A 111 4.34 -16.37 4.08
C ASN A 111 4.21 -14.90 4.54
N ILE A 112 3.69 -14.03 3.67
CA ILE A 112 3.38 -12.62 4.01
C ILE A 112 2.40 -12.52 5.19
N HIS A 113 1.35 -13.34 5.20
CA HIS A 113 0.35 -13.29 6.28
C HIS A 113 0.81 -13.98 7.58
N SER A 114 1.48 -15.14 7.46
CA SER A 114 1.94 -15.92 8.62
C SER A 114 3.18 -15.37 9.32
N CYS A 115 3.93 -14.46 8.70
CA CYS A 115 5.10 -13.88 9.35
C CYS A 115 4.71 -13.05 10.60
N PRO A 116 5.54 -13.05 11.66
CA PRO A 116 5.27 -12.31 12.88
C PRO A 116 5.19 -10.78 12.65
N TRP A 117 4.38 -10.12 13.45
CA TRP A 117 4.34 -8.65 13.53
C TRP A 117 5.54 -8.11 14.32
N ASN A 118 5.87 -6.84 14.08
CA ASN A 118 6.87 -6.03 14.77
C ASN A 118 8.31 -6.55 14.67
N THR A 119 8.61 -7.40 13.69
CA THR A 119 9.96 -7.87 13.39
C THR A 119 10.17 -7.96 11.87
N PRO A 120 11.37 -7.64 11.36
CA PRO A 120 11.70 -7.90 9.97
C PRO A 120 11.79 -9.41 9.71
N VAL A 121 11.24 -9.85 8.57
CA VAL A 121 11.25 -11.23 8.13
C VAL A 121 11.62 -11.28 6.64
N GLU A 122 12.61 -12.09 6.30
CA GLU A 122 12.92 -12.40 4.90
C GLU A 122 11.83 -13.34 4.36
N ILE A 123 11.01 -12.81 3.44
CA ILE A 123 9.92 -13.57 2.81
C ILE A 123 10.46 -14.32 1.58
N SER A 124 11.42 -13.71 0.88
CA SER A 124 12.19 -14.31 -0.21
C SER A 124 13.57 -13.63 -0.31
N GLU A 125 14.47 -14.15 -1.14
CA GLU A 125 15.84 -13.62 -1.32
C GLU A 125 15.89 -12.11 -1.68
N THR A 126 14.81 -11.59 -2.26
CA THR A 126 14.72 -10.20 -2.71
C THR A 126 13.74 -9.36 -1.89
N PHE A 127 12.96 -9.95 -0.99
CA PHE A 127 11.88 -9.23 -0.28
C PHE A 127 11.91 -9.49 1.23
N THR A 128 12.16 -8.43 2.00
CA THR A 128 12.04 -8.43 3.46
C THR A 128 10.81 -7.63 3.87
N LEU A 129 9.97 -8.19 4.72
CA LEU A 129 8.75 -7.57 5.22
C LEU A 129 8.83 -7.31 6.73
N THR A 130 8.46 -6.10 7.13
CA THR A 130 8.16 -5.74 8.52
C THR A 130 6.71 -5.27 8.60
N LYS A 131 5.83 -6.05 9.21
CA LYS A 131 4.45 -5.62 9.51
C LYS A 131 4.42 -5.01 10.91
N VAL A 132 3.93 -3.79 11.07
CA VAL A 132 3.86 -3.08 12.35
C VAL A 132 2.42 -2.96 12.79
N GLU A 133 2.10 -3.48 13.98
CA GLU A 133 0.77 -3.31 14.55
C GLU A 133 0.78 -2.00 15.34
N GLY A 134 0.10 -0.97 14.81
CA GLY A 134 0.21 0.37 15.35
C GLY A 134 -0.73 1.39 14.70
N ASP A 135 -0.80 2.57 15.32
CA ASP A 135 -1.63 3.67 14.87
C ASP A 135 -0.76 4.76 14.23
N LEU A 136 -0.80 4.85 12.90
CA LEU A 136 -0.06 5.87 12.13
C LEU A 136 -0.42 7.31 12.55
N THR A 137 -1.65 7.54 13.03
CA THR A 137 -2.04 8.86 13.52
C THR A 137 -1.27 9.25 14.79
N LYS A 138 -0.71 8.28 15.51
CA LYS A 138 0.16 8.51 16.67
C LYS A 138 1.61 8.65 16.24
N ALA A 139 2.17 7.61 15.64
CA ALA A 139 3.55 7.60 15.19
C ALA A 139 3.75 6.63 14.01
N PRO A 140 4.53 7.02 12.99
CA PRO A 140 5.03 6.05 12.02
C PRO A 140 6.10 5.14 12.64
N PRO A 141 6.37 3.97 12.06
CA PRO A 141 7.53 3.18 12.43
C PRO A 141 8.83 3.94 12.12
N GLU A 142 9.89 3.63 12.86
CA GLU A 142 11.20 4.21 12.63
C GLU A 142 11.74 3.80 11.25
N GLY A 143 12.30 4.77 10.52
CA GLY A 143 12.89 4.48 9.23
C GLY A 143 13.06 5.70 8.34
N ARG A 144 13.67 5.41 7.19
CA ARG A 144 13.71 6.31 6.04
C ARG A 144 13.35 5.52 4.79
N TYR A 145 12.43 6.06 4.01
CA TYR A 145 11.77 5.36 2.91
C TYR A 145 11.92 6.13 1.60
N ASN A 146 12.12 5.38 0.52
CA ASN A 146 12.23 5.92 -0.83
C ASN A 146 10.85 6.01 -1.51
N LEU A 147 9.89 5.20 -1.07
CA LEU A 147 8.57 5.09 -1.64
C LEU A 147 7.52 4.93 -0.54
N ILE A 148 6.47 5.76 -0.60
CA ILE A 148 5.32 5.72 0.27
C ILE A 148 4.10 5.25 -0.52
N TYR A 149 3.50 4.15 -0.07
CA TYR A 149 2.17 3.72 -0.45
C TYR A 149 1.19 4.21 0.59
N PHE A 150 0.41 5.22 0.24
CA PHE A 150 -0.59 5.75 1.16
C PHE A 150 -1.97 5.20 0.80
N ASP A 151 -2.31 4.08 1.44
CA ASP A 151 -3.47 3.23 1.14
C ASP A 151 -4.44 3.11 2.33
N ALA A 152 -4.72 4.26 2.97
CA ALA A 152 -5.75 4.36 3.98
C ALA A 152 -7.15 4.36 3.34
N PHE A 153 -8.21 4.10 4.13
CA PHE A 153 -9.58 4.31 3.66
C PHE A 153 -9.81 5.78 3.28
N GLY A 154 -10.79 6.01 2.39
CA GLY A 154 -10.97 7.32 1.75
C GLY A 154 -11.14 8.48 2.74
N PRO A 155 -10.79 9.71 2.37
CA PRO A 155 -10.85 10.86 3.28
C PRO A 155 -12.21 11.14 3.93
N ASP A 156 -13.32 10.66 3.34
CA ASP A 156 -14.66 10.81 3.94
C ASP A 156 -14.96 9.71 4.97
N LYS A 157 -14.24 8.59 4.90
CA LYS A 157 -14.44 7.40 5.75
C LYS A 157 -13.47 7.35 6.92
N GLN A 158 -12.25 7.81 6.69
CA GLN A 158 -11.17 7.80 7.69
C GLN A 158 -10.40 9.13 7.69
N PRO A 159 -11.09 10.28 7.93
CA PRO A 159 -10.51 11.62 7.80
C PRO A 159 -9.25 11.85 8.64
N GLU A 160 -9.11 11.16 9.78
CA GLU A 160 -7.97 11.26 10.69
C GLU A 160 -6.63 10.88 10.04
N MET A 161 -6.65 10.00 9.03
CA MET A 161 -5.46 9.62 8.28
C MET A 161 -5.03 10.71 7.28
N TRP A 162 -5.92 11.62 6.90
CA TRP A 162 -5.68 12.60 5.83
C TRP A 162 -5.43 14.02 6.38
N THR A 163 -5.00 14.10 7.64
CA THR A 163 -4.69 15.36 8.32
C THR A 163 -3.29 15.86 7.94
N GLY A 164 -3.07 17.18 8.08
CA GLY A 164 -1.75 17.77 7.89
C GLY A 164 -0.68 17.12 8.78
N GLU A 165 -1.02 16.83 10.03
CA GLU A 165 -0.13 16.17 10.99
C GLU A 165 0.34 14.78 10.50
N VAL A 166 -0.57 13.98 9.93
CA VAL A 166 -0.17 12.68 9.35
C VAL A 166 0.74 12.88 8.14
N PHE A 167 0.46 13.84 7.27
CA PHE A 167 1.33 14.11 6.13
C PHE A 167 2.70 14.67 6.52
N GLU A 168 2.80 15.45 7.60
CA GLU A 168 4.08 15.87 8.19
C GLU A 168 4.88 14.66 8.69
N LYS A 169 4.24 13.75 9.45
CA LYS A 169 4.87 12.49 9.88
C LYS A 169 5.36 11.63 8.71
N ILE A 170 4.56 11.55 7.64
CA ILE A 170 4.96 10.85 6.41
C ILE A 170 6.13 11.55 5.74
N SER A 171 6.11 12.88 5.65
CA SER A 171 7.24 13.64 5.12
C SER A 171 8.51 13.34 5.89
N ASP A 172 8.47 13.36 7.23
CA ASP A 172 9.64 13.16 8.09
C ASP A 172 10.33 11.81 7.87
N ILE A 173 9.59 10.76 7.54
CA ILE A 173 10.15 9.42 7.24
C ILE A 173 10.49 9.20 5.76
N THR A 174 10.14 10.13 4.88
CA THR A 174 10.44 10.03 3.44
C THR A 174 11.80 10.65 3.14
N GLU A 175 12.63 10.01 2.31
CA GLU A 175 13.88 10.60 1.83
C GLU A 175 13.61 11.79 0.90
N THR A 176 14.51 12.78 0.83
CA THR A 176 14.45 13.80 -0.23
C THR A 176 14.57 13.12 -1.59
N GLY A 177 13.70 13.50 -2.54
CA GLY A 177 13.52 12.80 -3.81
C GLY A 177 12.67 11.51 -3.71
N GLY A 178 12.23 11.14 -2.50
CA GLY A 178 11.35 10.01 -2.26
C GLY A 178 9.96 10.24 -2.86
N ILE A 179 9.32 9.14 -3.26
CA ILE A 179 8.05 9.16 -3.98
C ILE A 179 6.91 8.84 -3.04
N PHE A 180 5.79 9.55 -3.19
CA PHE A 180 4.52 9.25 -2.53
C PHE A 180 3.47 8.93 -3.59
N VAL A 181 2.71 7.86 -3.40
CA VAL A 181 1.59 7.50 -4.28
C VAL A 181 0.33 7.18 -3.48
N THR A 182 -0.82 7.61 -4.00
CA THR A 182 -2.13 7.29 -3.44
C THR A 182 -3.22 7.36 -4.50
N TYR A 183 -4.29 6.60 -4.29
CA TYR A 183 -5.46 6.64 -5.16
C TYR A 183 -6.28 7.94 -5.00
N SER A 184 -6.16 8.64 -3.88
CA SER A 184 -7.00 9.81 -3.56
C SER A 184 -6.45 11.09 -4.18
N ALA A 185 -7.17 11.66 -5.15
CA ALA A 185 -6.79 12.92 -5.81
C ALA A 185 -7.52 14.17 -5.27
N LYS A 186 -8.14 14.11 -4.09
CA LYS A 186 -8.89 15.25 -3.54
C LYS A 186 -8.03 16.49 -3.36
N GLY A 187 -8.62 17.67 -3.59
CA GLY A 187 -7.91 18.95 -3.44
C GLY A 187 -7.36 19.21 -2.03
N SER A 188 -8.03 18.69 -0.98
CA SER A 188 -7.49 18.73 0.39
C SER A 188 -6.19 17.94 0.52
N VAL A 189 -6.14 16.73 -0.02
CA VAL A 189 -4.94 15.86 0.00
C VAL A 189 -3.78 16.53 -0.74
N GLN A 190 -4.03 17.10 -1.92
CA GLN A 190 -3.01 17.84 -2.67
C GLN A 190 -2.43 19.01 -1.88
N ARG A 191 -3.28 19.78 -1.17
CA ARG A 191 -2.82 20.89 -0.32
C ARG A 191 -2.00 20.40 0.85
N SER A 192 -2.45 19.34 1.54
CA SER A 192 -1.71 18.80 2.68
C SER A 192 -0.34 18.26 2.27
N LEU A 193 -0.24 17.54 1.15
CA LEU A 193 1.05 17.09 0.61
C LEU A 193 1.99 18.25 0.28
N LYS A 194 1.48 19.29 -0.40
CA LYS A 194 2.29 20.49 -0.70
C LYS A 194 2.80 21.17 0.57
N ASN A 195 1.94 21.32 1.58
CA ASN A 195 2.33 21.90 2.86
C ASN A 195 3.36 21.03 3.60
N ALA A 196 3.30 19.72 3.43
CA ALA A 196 4.27 18.77 3.99
C ALA A 196 5.57 18.65 3.19
N GLY A 197 5.81 19.52 2.18
CA GLY A 197 7.06 19.51 1.41
C GLY A 197 7.10 18.48 0.28
N PHE A 198 5.96 18.24 -0.37
CA PHE A 198 5.90 17.42 -1.59
C PHE A 198 5.53 18.24 -2.83
N GLU A 199 6.23 18.01 -3.92
CA GLU A 199 5.81 18.43 -5.26
C GLU A 199 4.77 17.42 -5.80
N VAL A 200 3.53 17.87 -6.00
CA VAL A 200 2.39 17.00 -6.36
C VAL A 200 2.12 17.00 -7.86
N SER A 201 2.07 15.81 -8.45
CA SER A 201 1.63 15.55 -9.83
C SER A 201 0.34 14.73 -9.85
N LEU A 202 -0.60 15.12 -10.73
CA LEU A 202 -1.81 14.35 -11.00
C LEU A 202 -1.58 13.45 -12.22
N LEU A 203 -1.82 12.15 -12.06
CA LEU A 203 -1.75 11.17 -13.14
C LEU A 203 -3.17 10.71 -13.51
N PRO A 204 -3.42 10.30 -14.78
CA PRO A 204 -4.65 9.59 -15.13
C PRO A 204 -4.86 8.37 -14.22
N GLY A 205 -6.09 8.13 -13.78
CA GLY A 205 -6.41 6.99 -12.93
C GLY A 205 -6.72 5.69 -13.72
N PRO A 206 -6.77 4.54 -13.03
CA PRO A 206 -7.27 3.29 -13.60
C PRO A 206 -8.80 3.35 -13.84
N PRO A 207 -9.42 2.34 -14.50
CA PRO A 207 -10.86 2.25 -14.62
C PRO A 207 -11.60 2.50 -13.29
N GLY A 208 -12.63 3.34 -13.34
CA GLY A 208 -13.35 3.79 -12.14
C GLY A 208 -12.76 5.00 -11.42
N LYS A 209 -11.55 5.47 -11.77
CA LYS A 209 -10.96 6.70 -11.20
C LYS A 209 -10.44 7.66 -12.27
N ARG A 210 -10.72 8.95 -12.07
CA ARG A 210 -10.27 10.00 -13.00
C ARG A 210 -8.77 10.29 -12.87
N GLN A 211 -8.29 10.44 -11.64
CA GLN A 211 -6.93 10.83 -11.33
C GLN A 211 -6.44 10.15 -10.06
N ILE A 212 -5.12 9.98 -9.98
CA ILE A 212 -4.38 9.58 -8.78
C ILE A 212 -3.28 10.60 -8.51
N ILE A 213 -2.69 10.55 -7.31
CA ILE A 213 -1.55 11.41 -6.96
C ILE A 213 -0.27 10.58 -7.01
N ARG A 214 0.75 11.16 -7.65
CA ARG A 214 2.16 10.87 -7.38
C ARG A 214 2.83 12.16 -6.96
N ALA A 215 3.59 12.14 -5.88
CA ALA A 215 4.31 13.30 -5.38
C ALA A 215 5.77 12.96 -5.08
N VAL A 216 6.63 13.96 -5.12
CA VAL A 216 8.07 13.84 -4.84
C VAL A 216 8.42 14.73 -3.65
N LYS A 217 9.10 14.19 -2.64
CA LYS A 217 9.57 15.00 -1.51
C LYS A 217 10.70 15.93 -1.96
N ILE A 218 10.57 17.23 -1.69
CA ILE A 218 11.58 18.25 -2.02
C ILE A 218 12.64 18.41 -0.94
#